data_AF-A0A5B8Y255-F1
#
_entry.id   AF-A0A5B8Y255-F1
#
_cell.length_a   1.000
_cell.length_b   1.000
_cell.length_c   1.000
_cell.angle_alpha   90.00
_cell.angle_beta   90.00
_cell.angle_gamma   90.00
#
_symmetry.space_group_name_H-M   'P 1'
#
loop_
_entity.id
_entity.type
_entity.pdbx_description
1 polymer ?
#
loop_
_entity_poly.entity_id
_entity_poly.type
_entity_poly.pdbx_seq_one_letter_code
_entity_poly.pdbx_strand_id
1 'polypeptide(L)'
;MMTSREELIALIVRAFDGVEQPEKLTLHVAEAYDDYDYDHDEEHRAKDFIGPWQDLPDEHIRKCQCALSYVDAVGMRYYLPAYMVWYLRQLESGGAWSEHALYSLDPHLGHPVLSTYQTKRFSLFNAEQLRACARFLKYCAEEEPEKTDGHFAANKYRKYWYQFDV
;
A
#
# COMPACT_ATOMS: atom_id res chain seq x y z
N MET A 1 11.11 9.93 -19.23
CA MET A 1 10.48 11.17 -18.70
C MET A 1 10.21 10.92 -17.23
N MET A 2 10.62 11.85 -16.37
CA MET A 2 10.28 11.86 -14.95
C MET A 2 8.75 11.95 -14.86
N THR A 3 8.11 11.03 -14.13
CA THR A 3 6.66 11.05 -13.92
C THR A 3 6.39 12.01 -12.76
N SER A 4 5.56 13.04 -12.97
CA SER A 4 5.20 13.92 -11.86
C SER A 4 4.45 13.13 -10.79
N ARG A 5 4.48 13.61 -9.56
CA ARG A 5 3.73 13.00 -8.46
C ARG A 5 2.24 12.90 -8.77
N GLU A 6 1.67 13.96 -9.35
CA GLU A 6 0.26 14.04 -9.73
C GLU A 6 -0.07 13.04 -10.84
N GLU A 7 0.82 12.86 -11.82
CA GLU A 7 0.70 11.83 -12.85
C GLU A 7 0.73 10.42 -12.24
N LEU A 8 1.61 10.20 -11.25
CA LEU A 8 1.69 8.93 -10.53
C LEU A 8 0.42 8.66 -9.70
N ILE A 9 -0.09 9.66 -8.98
CA ILE A 9 -1.36 9.56 -8.24
C ILE A 9 -2.49 9.22 -9.20
N ALA A 10 -2.60 9.92 -10.35
CA ALA A 10 -3.63 9.63 -11.34
C ALA A 10 -3.51 8.21 -11.93
N LEU A 11 -2.28 7.73 -12.12
CA LEU A 11 -2.00 6.36 -12.56
C LEU A 11 -2.46 5.33 -11.51
N ILE A 12 -2.15 5.54 -10.24
CA ILE A 12 -2.59 4.67 -9.13
C ILE A 12 -4.11 4.66 -9.04
N VAL A 13 -4.75 5.84 -9.06
CA VAL A 13 -6.21 5.97 -8.99
C VAL A 13 -6.89 5.18 -10.11
N ARG A 14 -6.40 5.32 -11.35
CA ARG A 14 -6.97 4.59 -12.49
C ARG A 14 -6.71 3.09 -12.40
N ALA A 15 -5.53 2.66 -12.00
CA ALA A 15 -5.18 1.23 -11.95
C ALA A 15 -6.02 0.45 -10.93
N PHE A 16 -6.41 1.11 -9.84
CA PHE A 16 -7.19 0.51 -8.76
C PHE A 16 -8.65 0.97 -8.74
N ASP A 17 -9.14 1.60 -9.81
CA ASP A 17 -10.55 2.00 -9.87
C ASP A 17 -11.48 0.78 -9.84
N GLY A 18 -12.58 0.90 -9.09
CA GLY A 18 -13.60 -0.16 -8.96
C GLY A 18 -13.17 -1.44 -8.24
N VAL A 19 -12.03 -1.45 -7.53
CA VAL A 19 -11.64 -2.62 -6.71
C VAL A 19 -12.59 -2.82 -5.53
N GLU A 20 -12.92 -4.09 -5.26
CA GLU A 20 -13.87 -4.47 -4.22
C GLU A 20 -13.35 -4.16 -2.81
N GLN A 21 -14.24 -3.64 -1.97
CA GLN A 21 -13.98 -3.43 -0.55
C GLN A 21 -13.93 -4.78 0.19
N PRO A 22 -12.94 -5.02 1.08
CA PRO A 22 -12.86 -6.27 1.84
C PRO A 22 -13.98 -6.36 2.88
N GLU A 23 -14.50 -7.57 3.09
CA GLU A 23 -15.55 -7.84 4.10
C GLU A 23 -15.00 -8.48 5.38
N LYS A 24 -13.87 -9.19 5.31
CA LYS A 24 -13.33 -9.99 6.43
C LYS A 24 -12.29 -9.21 7.23
N LEU A 25 -11.14 -8.93 6.62
CA LEU A 25 -10.07 -8.15 7.25
C LEU A 25 -10.13 -6.72 6.72
N THR A 26 -11.00 -5.93 7.33
CA THR A 26 -11.14 -4.49 7.09
C THR A 26 -10.07 -3.71 7.85
N LEU A 27 -9.95 -2.42 7.58
CA LEU A 27 -8.80 -1.62 8.03
C LEU A 27 -8.64 -1.60 9.55
N HIS A 28 -9.70 -1.29 10.30
CA HIS A 28 -9.61 -1.22 11.76
C HIS A 28 -9.51 -2.60 12.41
N VAL A 29 -10.09 -3.64 11.80
CA VAL A 29 -9.89 -5.03 12.26
C VAL A 29 -8.43 -5.43 12.11
N ALA A 30 -7.83 -5.14 10.95
CA ALA A 30 -6.43 -5.43 10.67
C ALA A 30 -5.47 -4.63 11.56
N GLU A 31 -5.81 -3.39 11.93
CA GLU A 31 -5.04 -2.64 12.93
C GLU A 31 -5.14 -3.28 14.31
N ALA A 32 -6.36 -3.66 14.74
CA ALA A 32 -6.57 -4.30 16.04
C ALA A 32 -5.81 -5.62 16.21
N TYR A 33 -5.59 -6.35 15.12
CA TYR A 33 -4.80 -7.59 15.14
C TYR A 33 -3.32 -7.32 15.49
N ASP A 34 -2.78 -6.14 15.15
CA ASP A 34 -1.45 -5.72 15.59
C ASP A 34 -1.39 -5.52 17.11
N ASP A 35 -2.49 -5.02 17.69
CA ASP A 35 -2.69 -4.88 19.13
C ASP A 35 -3.12 -6.19 19.83
N TYR A 36 -3.09 -7.32 19.11
CA TYR A 36 -3.51 -8.64 19.58
C TYR A 36 -4.99 -8.77 19.97
N ASP A 37 -5.85 -7.88 19.46
CA ASP A 37 -7.28 -7.94 19.68
C ASP A 37 -7.97 -8.67 18.52
N TYR A 38 -8.21 -9.97 18.74
CA TYR A 38 -8.81 -10.89 17.77
C TYR A 38 -10.29 -11.21 18.05
N ASP A 39 -10.83 -10.70 19.16
CA ASP A 39 -12.15 -11.08 19.66
C ASP A 39 -13.23 -10.02 19.40
N HIS A 40 -12.84 -8.79 19.02
CA HIS A 40 -13.73 -7.64 18.85
C HIS A 40 -13.86 -7.16 17.39
N ASP A 41 -13.76 -8.09 16.42
CA ASP A 41 -13.87 -7.79 14.98
C ASP A 41 -15.08 -6.91 14.64
N GLU A 42 -16.25 -7.16 15.21
CA GLU A 42 -17.48 -6.40 14.91
C GLU A 42 -17.39 -4.94 15.38
N GLU A 43 -16.79 -4.69 16.54
CA GLU A 43 -16.61 -3.35 17.10
C GLU A 43 -15.62 -2.53 16.29
N HIS A 44 -14.53 -3.16 15.85
CA HIS A 44 -13.54 -2.50 14.99
C HIS A 44 -14.10 -2.26 13.60
N ARG A 45 -14.81 -3.23 13.02
CA ARG A 45 -15.46 -3.09 11.71
C ARG A 45 -16.50 -1.98 11.68
N ALA A 46 -17.21 -1.71 12.78
CA ALA A 46 -18.15 -0.61 12.88
C ALA A 46 -17.50 0.78 12.69
N LYS A 47 -16.17 0.89 12.83
CA LYS A 47 -15.39 2.13 12.59
C LYS A 47 -14.97 2.27 11.13
N ASP A 48 -15.06 1.22 10.33
CA ASP A 48 -14.58 1.23 8.96
C ASP A 48 -15.46 2.09 8.05
N PHE A 49 -14.79 2.80 7.16
CA PHE A 49 -15.44 3.54 6.08
C PHE A 49 -16.05 2.57 5.07
N ILE A 50 -17.23 2.87 4.54
CA ILE A 50 -17.91 2.09 3.51
C ILE A 50 -18.02 2.93 2.24
N GLY A 51 -17.42 2.47 1.14
CA GLY A 51 -17.39 3.21 -0.12
C GLY A 51 -16.20 2.83 -1.01
N PRO A 52 -15.89 3.64 -2.03
CA PRO A 52 -14.70 3.46 -2.85
C PRO A 52 -13.44 3.88 -2.07
N TRP A 53 -12.32 3.17 -2.27
CA TRP A 53 -11.09 3.44 -1.51
C TRP A 53 -10.55 4.86 -1.69
N GLN A 54 -10.87 5.52 -2.81
CA GLN A 54 -10.48 6.89 -3.11
C GLN A 54 -11.05 7.90 -2.11
N ASP A 55 -12.18 7.55 -1.47
CA ASP A 55 -12.88 8.37 -0.48
C ASP A 55 -12.55 7.93 0.96
N LEU A 56 -11.64 6.96 1.15
CA LEU A 56 -11.20 6.53 2.48
C LEU A 56 -10.61 7.74 3.24
N PRO A 57 -11.13 8.08 4.44
CA PRO A 57 -10.64 9.24 5.17
C PRO A 57 -9.16 9.12 5.54
N ASP A 58 -8.39 10.18 5.30
CA ASP A 58 -6.96 10.27 5.66
C ASP A 58 -6.74 9.97 7.16
N GLU A 59 -7.70 10.30 8.03
CA GLU A 59 -7.64 9.99 9.45
C GLU A 59 -7.60 8.48 9.74
N HIS A 60 -8.32 7.67 8.94
CA HIS A 60 -8.32 6.22 9.08
C HIS A 60 -6.94 5.67 8.71
N ILE A 61 -6.37 6.13 7.60
CA ILE A 61 -5.00 5.78 7.21
C ILE A 61 -4.03 6.15 8.34
N ARG A 62 -4.10 7.39 8.86
CA ARG A 62 -3.25 7.87 9.96
C ARG A 62 -3.37 7.03 11.24
N LYS A 63 -4.56 6.51 11.56
CA LYS A 63 -4.81 5.70 12.76
C LYS A 63 -4.47 4.22 12.57
N CYS A 64 -4.46 3.73 11.34
CA CYS A 64 -4.32 2.30 11.03
C CYS A 64 -2.99 1.98 10.35
N GLN A 65 -1.87 2.34 10.95
CA GLN A 65 -0.58 2.30 10.26
C GLN A 65 -0.02 0.88 10.08
N CYS A 66 -0.41 -0.06 10.94
CA CYS A 66 0.01 -1.46 10.89
C CYS A 66 -0.91 -2.37 10.06
N ALA A 67 -2.12 -1.92 9.73
CA ALA A 67 -3.15 -2.70 9.06
C ALA A 67 -2.68 -3.39 7.76
N LEU A 68 -1.81 -2.74 6.97
CA LEU A 68 -1.25 -3.33 5.74
C LEU A 68 -0.36 -4.57 5.99
N SER A 69 -0.06 -4.96 7.23
CA SER A 69 0.61 -6.23 7.54
C SER A 69 -0.38 -7.39 7.69
N TYR A 70 -1.63 -7.09 8.05
CA TYR A 70 -2.62 -8.08 8.47
C TYR A 70 -3.75 -8.28 7.46
N VAL A 71 -4.03 -7.32 6.59
CA VAL A 71 -5.07 -7.49 5.56
C VAL A 71 -4.73 -8.62 4.58
N ASP A 72 -5.76 -9.30 4.09
CA ASP A 72 -5.65 -10.34 3.07
C ASP A 72 -5.40 -9.77 1.66
N ALA A 73 -5.48 -10.61 0.63
CA ALA A 73 -5.28 -10.18 -0.76
C ALA A 73 -6.35 -9.20 -1.27
N VAL A 74 -7.59 -9.30 -0.78
CA VAL A 74 -8.66 -8.35 -1.14
C VAL A 74 -8.40 -7.01 -0.48
N GLY A 75 -8.10 -7.02 0.81
CA GLY A 75 -7.75 -5.82 1.56
C GLY A 75 -6.47 -5.15 1.06
N MET A 76 -5.45 -5.92 0.65
CA MET A 76 -4.27 -5.33 0.00
C MET A 76 -4.62 -4.63 -1.30
N ARG A 77 -5.48 -5.22 -2.14
CA ARG A 77 -5.89 -4.60 -3.40
C ARG A 77 -6.70 -3.31 -3.19
N TYR A 78 -7.45 -3.23 -2.09
CA TYR A 78 -8.29 -2.07 -1.77
C TYR A 78 -7.53 -0.97 -0.99
N TYR A 79 -6.78 -1.30 0.05
CA TYR A 79 -6.16 -0.31 0.94
C TYR A 79 -4.78 0.19 0.48
N LEU A 80 -3.95 -0.67 -0.13
CA LEU A 80 -2.63 -0.25 -0.60
C LEU A 80 -2.64 1.00 -1.49
N PRO A 81 -3.53 1.15 -2.50
CA PRO A 81 -3.56 2.37 -3.32
C PRO A 81 -3.92 3.62 -2.51
N ALA A 82 -4.78 3.52 -1.49
CA ALA A 82 -5.09 4.64 -0.60
C ALA A 82 -3.84 5.08 0.19
N TYR A 83 -3.07 4.11 0.71
CA TYR A 83 -1.82 4.37 1.44
C TYR A 83 -0.75 4.96 0.53
N MET A 84 -0.60 4.47 -0.71
CA MET A 84 0.35 5.04 -1.68
C MET A 84 -0.01 6.49 -2.04
N VAL A 85 -1.29 6.78 -2.32
CA VAL A 85 -1.75 8.14 -2.65
C VAL A 85 -1.57 9.09 -1.46
N TRP A 86 -1.95 8.64 -0.26
CA TRP A 86 -1.75 9.42 0.96
C TRP A 86 -0.26 9.69 1.20
N TYR A 87 0.59 8.68 1.11
CA TYR A 87 2.05 8.81 1.24
C TYR A 87 2.62 9.88 0.31
N LEU A 88 2.29 9.82 -0.98
CA LEU A 88 2.75 10.80 -1.98
C LEU A 88 2.32 12.23 -1.63
N ARG A 89 1.06 12.41 -1.18
CA ARG A 89 0.55 13.73 -0.75
C ARG A 89 1.31 14.25 0.48
N GLN A 90 1.68 13.38 1.40
CA GLN A 90 2.39 13.78 2.63
C GLN A 90 3.85 14.19 2.40
N LEU A 91 4.50 13.78 1.30
CA LEU A 91 5.90 14.16 1.02
C LEU A 91 6.15 15.67 0.99
N GLU A 92 5.15 16.49 0.66
CA GLU A 92 5.26 17.95 0.71
C GLU A 92 5.11 18.55 2.09
N SER A 93 4.40 17.87 2.99
CA SER A 93 4.10 18.36 4.33
C SER A 93 5.30 18.32 5.27
N GLY A 94 6.41 17.68 4.87
CA GLY A 94 7.59 17.46 5.70
C GLY A 94 7.33 16.57 6.91
N GLY A 95 6.13 16.00 7.04
CA GLY A 95 5.79 15.07 8.10
C GLY A 95 6.35 13.69 7.78
N ALA A 96 7.13 13.13 8.72
CA ALA A 96 7.64 11.77 8.70
C ALA A 96 6.52 10.73 8.91
N TRP A 97 5.48 10.80 8.09
CA TRP A 97 4.31 9.96 8.24
C TRP A 97 4.48 8.70 7.41
N SER A 98 4.96 7.66 8.11
CA SER A 98 4.85 6.24 7.77
C SER A 98 5.28 5.80 6.37
N GLU A 99 6.30 4.97 6.36
CA GLU A 99 6.75 4.23 5.18
C GLU A 99 6.04 2.87 5.05
N HIS A 100 4.92 2.64 5.75
CA HIS A 100 4.22 1.35 5.71
C HIS A 100 3.73 1.00 4.30
N ALA A 101 3.34 1.99 3.49
CA ALA A 101 3.03 1.80 2.07
C ALA A 101 4.24 1.25 1.28
N LEU A 102 5.42 1.83 1.55
CA LEU A 102 6.68 1.47 0.91
C LEU A 102 7.16 0.08 1.36
N TYR A 103 7.16 -0.18 2.66
CA TYR A 103 7.61 -1.46 3.23
C TYR A 103 6.66 -2.62 2.93
N SER A 104 5.37 -2.35 2.75
CA SER A 104 4.40 -3.37 2.32
C SER A 104 4.73 -3.95 0.94
N LEU A 105 5.54 -3.27 0.14
CA LEU A 105 6.01 -3.72 -1.17
C LEU A 105 7.32 -4.53 -1.09
N ASP A 106 7.81 -4.92 0.08
CA ASP A 106 8.93 -5.87 0.19
C ASP A 106 8.48 -7.30 -0.21
N PRO A 107 9.00 -7.88 -1.29
CA PRO A 107 8.75 -9.29 -1.61
C PRO A 107 9.52 -10.27 -0.71
N HIS A 108 10.35 -9.80 0.23
CA HIS A 108 11.13 -10.62 1.19
C HIS A 108 11.89 -11.79 0.55
N LEU A 109 12.53 -11.57 -0.61
CA LEU A 109 13.18 -12.64 -1.41
C LEU A 109 14.20 -13.50 -0.66
N GLY A 110 14.78 -13.00 0.44
CA GLY A 110 15.72 -13.74 1.28
C GLY A 110 15.07 -14.73 2.26
N HIS A 111 13.74 -14.73 2.40
CA HIS A 111 13.02 -15.58 3.35
C HIS A 111 11.84 -16.29 2.65
N PRO A 112 12.00 -17.54 2.19
CA PRO A 112 11.06 -18.20 1.29
C PRO A 112 9.59 -18.21 1.76
N VAL A 113 9.37 -18.42 3.06
CA VAL A 113 8.03 -18.41 3.67
C VAL A 113 7.39 -17.02 3.58
N LEU A 114 8.15 -15.96 3.90
CA LEU A 114 7.64 -14.59 3.87
C LEU A 114 7.47 -14.10 2.44
N SER A 115 8.36 -14.49 1.52
CA SER A 115 8.22 -14.20 0.10
C SER A 115 6.95 -14.81 -0.48
N THR A 116 6.68 -16.09 -0.17
CA THR A 116 5.44 -16.75 -0.59
C THR A 116 4.21 -16.05 -0.01
N TYR A 117 4.27 -15.68 1.27
CA TYR A 117 3.19 -14.92 1.92
C TYR A 117 2.95 -13.57 1.24
N GLN A 118 3.97 -12.73 1.11
CA GLN A 118 3.83 -11.39 0.52
C GLN A 118 3.39 -11.43 -0.94
N THR A 119 3.98 -12.29 -1.76
CA THR A 119 3.59 -12.41 -3.17
C THR A 119 2.16 -12.91 -3.33
N LYS A 120 1.67 -13.78 -2.44
CA LYS A 120 0.26 -14.21 -2.41
C LYS A 120 -0.70 -13.05 -2.12
N ARG A 121 -0.29 -12.03 -1.36
CA ARG A 121 -1.14 -10.86 -1.08
C ARG A 121 -1.37 -9.99 -2.30
N PHE A 122 -0.48 -10.05 -3.29
CA PHE A 122 -0.65 -9.40 -4.59
C PHE A 122 -1.33 -10.30 -5.64
N SER A 123 -1.78 -11.51 -5.28
CA SER A 123 -2.34 -12.48 -6.24
C SER A 123 -3.57 -12.02 -6.99
N LEU A 124 -4.31 -11.03 -6.48
CA LEU A 124 -5.48 -10.45 -7.12
C LEU A 124 -5.17 -9.24 -8.00
N PHE A 125 -3.90 -8.84 -8.09
CA PHE A 125 -3.51 -7.63 -8.80
C PHE A 125 -3.38 -7.94 -10.29
N ASN A 126 -3.98 -7.09 -11.13
CA ASN A 126 -3.77 -7.16 -12.57
C ASN A 126 -2.45 -6.48 -12.98
N ALA A 127 -2.12 -6.54 -14.26
CA ALA A 127 -0.87 -5.96 -14.79
C ALA A 127 -0.76 -4.44 -14.52
N GLU A 128 -1.84 -3.67 -14.66
CA GLU A 128 -1.84 -2.22 -14.41
C GLU A 128 -1.62 -1.90 -12.92
N GLN A 129 -2.18 -2.70 -12.02
CA GLN A 129 -2.02 -2.56 -10.57
C GLN A 129 -0.59 -2.88 -10.12
N LEU A 130 0.00 -3.95 -10.65
CA LEU A 130 1.40 -4.29 -10.41
C LEU A 130 2.34 -3.21 -10.96
N ARG A 131 2.05 -2.70 -12.16
CA ARG A 131 2.78 -1.60 -12.78
C ARG A 131 2.70 -0.33 -11.95
N ALA A 132 1.54 0.00 -11.39
CA ALA A 132 1.38 1.14 -10.49
C ALA A 132 2.26 1.02 -9.23
N CYS A 133 2.34 -0.17 -8.62
CA CYS A 133 3.23 -0.42 -7.49
C CYS A 133 4.71 -0.29 -7.87
N ALA A 134 5.09 -0.79 -9.04
CA ALA A 134 6.46 -0.66 -9.56
C ALA A 134 6.83 0.81 -9.82
N ARG A 135 5.93 1.59 -10.44
CA ARG A 135 6.10 3.02 -10.67
C ARG A 135 6.17 3.82 -9.37
N PHE A 136 5.42 3.43 -8.34
CA PHE A 136 5.50 4.03 -7.01
C PHE A 136 6.90 3.84 -6.39
N LEU A 137 7.43 2.61 -6.38
CA LEU A 137 8.79 2.35 -5.88
C LEU A 137 9.86 3.10 -6.68
N LYS A 138 9.71 3.16 -8.01
CA LYS A 138 10.62 3.89 -8.87
C LYS A 138 10.62 5.38 -8.54
N TYR A 139 9.45 5.97 -8.33
CA TYR A 139 9.31 7.37 -7.95
C TYR A 139 10.01 7.67 -6.62
N CYS A 140 9.78 6.86 -5.57
CA CYS A 140 10.48 7.01 -4.30
C CYS A 140 12.02 6.84 -4.46
N ALA A 141 12.46 5.97 -5.36
CA ALA A 141 13.88 5.72 -5.61
C ALA A 141 14.61 6.84 -6.39
N GLU A 142 13.93 7.48 -7.34
CA GLU A 142 14.57 8.36 -8.35
C GLU A 142 14.20 9.84 -8.17
N GLU A 143 12.96 10.14 -7.78
CA GLU A 143 12.41 11.51 -7.78
C GLU A 143 12.44 12.16 -6.40
N GLU A 144 12.19 11.38 -5.33
CA GLU A 144 12.15 11.88 -3.95
C GLU A 144 13.00 11.02 -2.97
N PRO A 145 14.25 10.66 -3.29
CA PRO A 145 15.05 9.73 -2.48
C PRO A 145 15.48 10.31 -1.12
N GLU A 146 15.43 11.63 -0.94
CA GLU A 146 15.77 12.29 0.34
C GLU A 146 14.57 12.39 1.29
N LYS A 147 13.34 12.31 0.75
CA LYS A 147 12.09 12.38 1.52
C LYS A 147 11.49 11.00 1.82
N THR A 148 12.09 9.96 1.27
CA THR A 148 11.67 8.56 1.39
C THR A 148 12.89 7.70 1.72
N ASP A 149 12.71 6.44 2.13
CA ASP A 149 13.80 5.46 2.08
C ASP A 149 14.10 5.06 0.61
N GLY A 150 14.73 5.98 -0.12
CA GLY A 150 15.09 5.81 -1.52
C GLY A 150 16.04 4.63 -1.75
N HIS A 151 16.87 4.28 -0.76
CA HIS A 151 17.75 3.10 -0.86
C HIS A 151 16.94 1.81 -0.86
N PHE A 152 16.01 1.67 0.08
CA PHE A 152 15.08 0.55 0.13
C PHE A 152 14.28 0.48 -1.17
N ALA A 153 13.66 1.59 -1.59
CA ALA A 153 12.85 1.67 -2.80
C ALA A 153 13.63 1.21 -4.04
N ALA A 154 14.85 1.73 -4.23
CA ALA A 154 15.74 1.36 -5.32
C ALA A 154 16.15 -0.12 -5.28
N ASN A 155 16.30 -0.71 -4.08
CA ASN A 155 16.62 -2.12 -3.92
C ASN A 155 15.44 -3.00 -4.34
N LYS A 156 14.23 -2.71 -3.85
CA LYS A 156 13.03 -3.51 -4.12
C LYS A 156 12.60 -3.38 -5.58
N TYR A 157 12.67 -2.17 -6.14
CA TYR A 157 12.42 -1.94 -7.55
C TYR A 157 13.32 -2.82 -8.43
N ARG A 158 14.65 -2.69 -8.29
CA ARG A 158 15.60 -3.41 -9.16
C ARG A 158 15.57 -4.93 -9.01
N LYS A 159 15.28 -5.45 -7.81
CA LYS A 159 15.32 -6.91 -7.57
C LYS A 159 14.04 -7.64 -7.96
N TYR A 160 12.90 -6.95 -7.95
CA TYR A 160 11.61 -7.60 -8.14
C TYR A 160 10.65 -6.78 -8.99
N TRP A 161 10.39 -5.52 -8.62
CA TRP A 161 9.28 -4.78 -9.23
C TRP A 161 9.54 -4.27 -10.64
N TYR A 162 10.80 -4.13 -11.08
CA TYR A 162 11.14 -3.65 -12.42
C TYR A 162 10.50 -4.48 -13.54
N GLN A 163 10.23 -5.77 -13.30
CA GLN A 163 9.63 -6.67 -14.28
C GLN A 163 8.18 -6.29 -14.62
N PHE A 164 7.52 -5.53 -13.75
CA PHE A 164 6.16 -5.04 -13.94
C PHE A 164 6.11 -3.61 -14.49
N ASP A 165 7.27 -2.95 -14.65
CA ASP A 165 7.37 -1.59 -15.18
C ASP A 165 7.47 -1.56 -16.72
N VAL A 166 6.53 -2.23 -17.40
CA VAL A 166 6.46 -2.33 -18.87
C VAL A 166 5.42 -1.41 -19.48
#